data_AF-A0A816RX06-F1
#
_entry.id   AF-A0A816RX06-F1
#
_cell.length_a   1.000
_cell.length_b   1.000
_cell.length_c   1.000
_cell.angle_alpha   90.00
_cell.angle_beta   90.00
_cell.angle_gamma   90.00
#
_symmetry.space_group_name_H-M   'P 1'
#
loop_
_entity.id
_entity.type
_entity.pdbx_description
1 polymer ?
#
loop_
_entity_poly.entity_id
_entity_poly.type
_entity_poly.pdbx_seq_one_letter_code
_entity_poly.pdbx_strand_id
1 'polypeptide(L)'
;MESDYIEAYPSLSFDFINKHPLLKSLILWFQELGNDGGINKDKHGFLIDFIDAITKNLTKSSNHFRYSDTIKNFALSLYILGGELTYEFIRLNLPGSLSSVTMLNTLISKSNGKISETEFRFDQLQKHFDDHNLQYAFGSKDATRIIKKIKYDSTTNTLNGFPTPLDCGVPIKEYYRTTSFDKLKLWFDSNDKSSLLNVHMIQPVPSTNQNIIPSPFYYQHIELITQLQRMIYYKDGGIYSINVYNEILRLLVFLLVRK
;
A
#
# COMPACT_ATOMS: atom_id res chain seq x y z
N MET A 1 -36.31 -30.37 -4.51
CA MET A 1 -35.24 -29.68 -5.27
C MET A 1 -34.49 -28.63 -4.45
N GLU A 2 -34.96 -28.21 -3.25
CA GLU A 2 -34.19 -27.31 -2.34
C GLU A 2 -33.31 -28.06 -1.32
N SER A 3 -33.45 -29.38 -1.15
CA SER A 3 -32.81 -30.16 -0.08
C SER A 3 -31.35 -30.54 -0.33
N ASP A 4 -30.92 -30.59 -1.59
CA ASP A 4 -29.64 -31.23 -1.95
C ASP A 4 -28.47 -30.24 -1.98
N TYR A 5 -28.74 -28.93 -1.81
CA TYR A 5 -27.72 -27.87 -1.83
C TYR A 5 -26.99 -27.68 -0.48
N ILE A 6 -27.38 -28.39 0.57
CA ILE A 6 -26.87 -28.18 1.95
C ILE A 6 -25.65 -29.07 2.28
N GLU A 7 -25.30 -30.05 1.44
CA GLU A 7 -24.22 -31.00 1.74
C GLU A 7 -22.82 -30.39 1.80
N ALA A 8 -22.58 -29.22 1.21
CA ALA A 8 -21.26 -28.56 1.25
C ALA A 8 -20.96 -27.86 2.60
N TYR A 9 -21.99 -27.52 3.37
CA TYR A 9 -21.88 -26.80 4.65
C TYR A 9 -22.86 -27.37 5.70
N PRO A 10 -22.66 -28.63 6.15
CA PRO A 10 -23.61 -29.32 7.03
C PRO A 10 -23.78 -28.69 8.43
N SER A 11 -22.94 -27.71 8.78
CA SER A 11 -22.99 -26.98 10.05
C SER A 11 -23.93 -25.77 10.05
N LEU A 12 -24.50 -25.39 8.90
CA LEU A 12 -25.39 -24.23 8.78
C LEU A 12 -26.86 -24.66 8.66
N SER A 13 -27.71 -24.15 9.54
CA SER A 13 -29.16 -24.39 9.41
C SER A 13 -29.72 -23.65 8.20
N PHE A 14 -30.74 -24.23 7.55
CA PHE A 14 -31.47 -23.60 6.45
C PHE A 14 -32.02 -22.21 6.83
N ASP A 15 -32.52 -22.08 8.06
CA ASP A 15 -33.00 -20.81 8.61
C ASP A 15 -31.90 -19.75 8.72
N PHE A 16 -30.67 -20.16 9.02
CA PHE A 16 -29.52 -19.26 9.09
C PHE A 16 -29.14 -18.74 7.70
N ILE A 17 -29.07 -19.63 6.70
CA ILE A 17 -28.72 -19.25 5.32
C ILE A 17 -29.76 -18.29 4.74
N ASN A 18 -31.05 -18.54 4.97
CA ASN A 18 -32.14 -17.68 4.47
C ASN A 18 -32.17 -16.30 5.13
N LYS A 19 -31.62 -16.16 6.34
CA LYS A 19 -31.47 -14.85 7.01
C LYS A 19 -30.42 -13.96 6.34
N HIS A 20 -29.53 -14.53 5.52
CA HIS A 20 -28.40 -13.84 4.90
C HIS A 20 -28.42 -14.02 3.37
N PRO A 21 -29.25 -13.28 2.63
CA PRO A 21 -29.49 -13.51 1.20
C PRO A 21 -28.24 -13.40 0.33
N LEU A 22 -27.33 -12.48 0.66
CA LEU A 22 -26.07 -12.34 -0.09
C LEU A 22 -25.09 -13.49 0.17
N LEU A 23 -25.07 -14.03 1.40
CA LEU A 23 -24.29 -15.24 1.69
C LEU A 23 -24.89 -16.45 0.95
N LYS A 24 -26.23 -16.57 0.92
CA LYS A 24 -26.93 -17.59 0.14
C LYS A 24 -26.56 -17.51 -1.33
N SER A 25 -26.66 -16.33 -1.95
CA SER A 25 -26.27 -16.15 -3.36
C SER A 25 -24.80 -16.48 -3.61
N LEU A 26 -23.90 -16.12 -2.70
CA LEU A 26 -22.48 -16.44 -2.82
C LEU A 26 -22.22 -17.96 -2.77
N ILE A 27 -22.88 -18.67 -1.84
CA ILE A 27 -22.77 -20.13 -1.72
C ILE A 27 -23.33 -20.82 -2.96
N LEU A 28 -24.51 -20.39 -3.44
CA LEU A 28 -25.13 -20.96 -4.64
C LEU A 28 -24.24 -20.77 -5.88
N TRP A 29 -23.73 -19.56 -6.09
CA TRP A 29 -22.79 -19.28 -7.17
C TRP A 29 -21.52 -20.13 -7.07
N PHE A 30 -20.99 -20.32 -5.85
CA PHE A 30 -19.82 -21.18 -5.63
C PHE A 30 -20.11 -22.65 -5.94
N GLN A 31 -21.33 -23.13 -5.69
CA GLN A 31 -21.76 -24.49 -6.01
C GLN A 31 -21.95 -24.71 -7.51
N GLU A 32 -22.52 -23.72 -8.22
CA GLU A 32 -22.64 -23.76 -9.69
C GLU A 32 -21.28 -23.92 -10.36
N LEU A 33 -20.25 -23.25 -9.86
CA LEU A 33 -18.87 -23.41 -10.34
C LEU A 33 -18.29 -24.82 -10.15
N GLY A 34 -18.76 -25.56 -9.14
CA GLY A 34 -18.31 -26.93 -8.86
C GLY A 34 -18.92 -27.98 -9.79
N ASN A 35 -20.13 -27.71 -10.31
CA ASN A 35 -20.88 -28.66 -11.15
C ASN A 35 -20.33 -28.75 -12.60
N ASP A 36 -19.63 -27.73 -13.08
CA ASP A 36 -19.06 -27.69 -14.44
C ASP A 36 -17.67 -28.35 -14.58
N GLY A 37 -17.11 -28.91 -13.50
CA GLY A 37 -15.82 -29.60 -13.58
C GLY A 37 -15.03 -29.68 -12.29
N GLY A 38 -15.67 -30.05 -11.17
CA GLY A 38 -15.01 -30.34 -9.90
C GLY A 38 -14.40 -29.12 -9.22
N ILE A 39 -14.70 -28.90 -7.94
CA ILE A 39 -14.10 -27.81 -7.16
C ILE A 39 -12.60 -28.10 -7.02
N ASN A 40 -11.78 -27.50 -7.88
CA ASN A 40 -10.35 -27.47 -7.69
C ASN A 40 -10.06 -26.55 -6.49
N LYS A 41 -9.83 -27.15 -5.32
CA LYS A 41 -9.54 -26.44 -4.07
C LYS A 41 -8.38 -25.46 -4.21
N ASP A 42 -7.41 -25.74 -5.09
CA ASP A 42 -6.27 -24.88 -5.33
C ASP A 42 -6.65 -23.60 -6.10
N LYS A 43 -7.66 -23.66 -6.97
CA LYS A 43 -8.14 -22.50 -7.74
C LYS A 43 -9.08 -21.59 -6.95
N HIS A 44 -9.81 -22.13 -5.98
CA HIS A 44 -10.84 -21.40 -5.24
C HIS A 44 -10.57 -21.27 -3.74
N GLY A 45 -9.35 -21.53 -3.29
CA GLY A 45 -8.98 -21.51 -1.87
C GLY A 45 -9.41 -20.22 -1.14
N PHE A 46 -9.25 -19.06 -1.78
CA PHE A 46 -9.72 -17.79 -1.20
C PHE A 46 -11.23 -17.76 -0.98
N LEU A 47 -12.03 -18.18 -1.96
CA LEU A 47 -13.49 -18.15 -1.86
C LEU A 47 -14.00 -19.09 -0.77
N ILE A 48 -13.40 -20.27 -0.66
CA ILE A 48 -13.68 -21.23 0.42
C ILE A 48 -13.37 -20.57 1.76
N ASP A 49 -12.16 -20.04 1.93
CA ASP A 49 -11.74 -19.34 3.16
C ASP A 49 -12.66 -18.18 3.51
N PHE A 50 -13.13 -17.44 2.50
CA PHE A 50 -13.99 -16.27 2.65
C PHE A 50 -15.42 -16.67 3.10
N ILE A 51 -16.03 -17.66 2.45
CA ILE A 51 -17.34 -18.20 2.84
C ILE A 51 -17.27 -18.81 4.25
N ASP A 52 -16.21 -19.55 4.55
CA ASP A 52 -15.94 -20.12 5.87
C ASP A 52 -15.85 -19.05 6.96
N ALA A 53 -15.14 -17.96 6.67
CA ALA A 53 -14.99 -16.86 7.61
C ALA A 53 -16.33 -16.17 7.89
N ILE A 54 -17.11 -15.87 6.84
CA ILE A 54 -18.45 -15.26 6.99
C ILE A 54 -19.32 -16.15 7.87
N THR A 55 -19.41 -17.43 7.52
CA THR A 55 -20.16 -18.45 8.24
C THR A 55 -19.78 -18.49 9.72
N LYS A 56 -18.48 -18.64 10.03
CA LYS A 56 -17.97 -18.73 11.41
C LYS A 56 -18.12 -17.42 12.19
N ASN A 57 -18.12 -16.28 11.51
CA ASN A 57 -18.27 -14.97 12.15
C ASN A 57 -19.73 -14.70 12.47
N LEU A 58 -20.65 -14.99 11.56
CA LEU A 58 -22.08 -14.78 11.75
C LEU A 58 -22.68 -15.62 12.90
N THR A 59 -22.04 -16.73 13.30
CA THR A 59 -22.41 -17.48 14.52
C THR A 59 -21.91 -16.85 15.82
N LYS A 60 -21.14 -15.77 15.75
CA LYS A 60 -20.51 -15.08 16.89
C LYS A 60 -21.06 -13.66 17.02
N SER A 61 -20.83 -13.03 18.17
CA SER A 61 -21.06 -11.59 18.30
C SER A 61 -20.03 -10.81 17.47
N SER A 62 -20.44 -9.63 16.97
CA SER A 62 -19.63 -8.77 16.09
C SER A 62 -18.23 -8.44 16.63
N ASN A 63 -18.08 -8.37 17.95
CA ASN A 63 -16.80 -8.11 18.62
C ASN A 63 -15.80 -9.29 18.53
N HIS A 64 -16.27 -10.48 18.19
CA HIS A 64 -15.48 -11.71 18.13
C HIS A 64 -15.22 -12.18 16.70
N PHE A 65 -15.49 -11.34 15.70
CA PHE A 65 -15.15 -11.66 14.32
C PHE A 65 -13.63 -11.85 14.19
N ARG A 66 -13.25 -12.85 13.41
CA ARG A 66 -11.86 -13.22 13.13
C ARG A 66 -11.69 -13.41 11.64
N TYR A 67 -10.54 -13.00 11.15
CA TYR A 67 -10.21 -12.99 9.72
C TYR A 67 -8.82 -13.59 9.54
N SER A 68 -8.66 -14.42 8.51
CA SER A 68 -7.35 -14.90 8.06
C SER A 68 -6.56 -13.75 7.43
N ASP A 69 -5.24 -13.92 7.28
CA ASP A 69 -4.40 -12.89 6.67
C ASP A 69 -4.75 -12.68 5.19
N THR A 70 -5.18 -13.71 4.48
CA THR A 70 -5.68 -13.60 3.10
C THR A 70 -6.88 -12.66 3.02
N ILE A 71 -7.85 -12.79 3.94
CA ILE A 71 -9.03 -11.92 3.98
C ILE A 71 -8.66 -10.49 4.40
N LYS A 72 -7.74 -10.33 5.36
CA LYS A 72 -7.23 -9.00 5.73
C LYS A 72 -6.54 -8.31 4.56
N ASN A 73 -5.73 -9.04 3.79
CA ASN A 73 -5.04 -8.51 2.61
C ASN A 73 -6.06 -8.12 1.52
N PHE A 74 -7.05 -8.97 1.27
CA PHE A 74 -8.16 -8.63 0.36
C PHE A 74 -8.92 -7.38 0.84
N ALA A 75 -9.24 -7.29 2.12
CA ALA A 75 -9.91 -6.14 2.72
C ALA A 75 -9.08 -4.85 2.59
N LEU A 76 -7.76 -4.92 2.80
CA LEU A 76 -6.84 -3.82 2.56
C LEU A 76 -6.81 -3.40 1.09
N SER A 77 -6.70 -4.35 0.15
CA SER A 77 -6.72 -4.06 -1.28
C SER A 77 -8.03 -3.40 -1.70
N LEU A 78 -9.18 -3.92 -1.23
CA LEU A 78 -10.49 -3.35 -1.51
C LEU A 78 -10.62 -1.92 -0.95
N TYR A 79 -10.11 -1.68 0.26
CA TYR A 79 -10.13 -0.35 0.87
C TYR A 79 -9.23 0.64 0.12
N ILE A 80 -8.03 0.22 -0.28
CA ILE A 80 -7.07 1.08 -1.01
C ILE A 80 -7.54 1.37 -2.42
N LEU A 81 -8.02 0.36 -3.15
CA LEU A 81 -8.41 0.48 -4.57
C LEU A 81 -9.84 1.00 -4.75
N GLY A 82 -10.77 0.51 -3.93
CA GLY A 82 -12.18 0.88 -3.99
C GLY A 82 -12.55 2.10 -3.14
N GLY A 83 -11.71 2.49 -2.19
CA GLY A 83 -11.97 3.58 -1.26
C GLY A 83 -12.87 3.19 -0.08
N GLU A 84 -12.94 4.07 0.91
CA GLU A 84 -13.66 3.84 2.18
C GLU A 84 -15.16 3.60 1.99
N LEU A 85 -15.81 4.36 1.11
CA LEU A 85 -17.26 4.23 0.86
C LEU A 85 -17.62 2.87 0.25
N THR A 86 -16.87 2.43 -0.76
CA THR A 86 -17.06 1.12 -1.39
C THR A 86 -16.83 -0.01 -0.39
N TYR A 87 -15.77 0.14 0.41
CA TYR A 87 -15.42 -0.83 1.43
C TYR A 87 -16.53 -0.97 2.48
N GLU A 88 -17.00 0.15 3.04
CA GLU A 88 -18.08 0.17 4.04
C GLU A 88 -19.39 -0.35 3.45
N PHE A 89 -19.72 0.01 2.20
CA PHE A 89 -20.90 -0.50 1.52
C PHE A 89 -20.89 -2.04 1.48
N ILE A 90 -19.79 -2.66 1.05
CA ILE A 90 -19.68 -4.12 1.00
C ILE A 90 -19.72 -4.72 2.41
N ARG A 91 -18.98 -4.14 3.36
CA ARG A 91 -18.92 -4.63 4.75
C ARG A 91 -20.28 -4.63 5.44
N LEU A 92 -21.09 -3.59 5.22
CA LEU A 92 -22.40 -3.45 5.84
C LEU A 92 -23.45 -4.36 5.17
N ASN A 93 -23.35 -4.56 3.85
CA ASN A 93 -24.28 -5.45 3.12
C ASN A 93 -23.93 -6.93 3.31
N LEU A 94 -22.68 -7.28 3.57
CA LEU A 94 -22.25 -8.66 3.85
C LEU A 94 -21.62 -8.78 5.25
N PRO A 95 -22.41 -8.80 6.34
CA PRO A 95 -21.88 -8.83 7.70
C PRO A 95 -20.99 -10.06 7.95
N GLY A 96 -19.91 -9.87 8.70
CA GLY A 96 -18.96 -10.95 9.04
C GLY A 96 -17.94 -11.28 7.94
N SER A 97 -18.01 -10.62 6.78
CA SER A 97 -17.08 -10.83 5.66
C SER A 97 -15.78 -10.02 5.75
N LEU A 98 -15.87 -8.77 6.21
CA LEU A 98 -14.76 -7.82 6.19
C LEU A 98 -14.54 -7.18 7.56
N SER A 99 -13.26 -6.91 7.86
CA SER A 99 -12.84 -6.25 9.10
C SER A 99 -13.37 -4.83 9.25
N SER A 100 -13.36 -4.28 10.47
CA SER A 100 -13.69 -2.86 10.66
C SER A 100 -12.61 -1.94 10.06
N VAL A 101 -13.00 -0.72 9.69
CA VAL A 101 -12.05 0.31 9.22
C VAL A 101 -10.97 0.61 10.27
N THR A 102 -11.31 0.57 11.57
CA THR A 102 -10.33 0.71 12.65
C THR A 102 -9.24 -0.37 12.60
N MET A 103 -9.64 -1.62 12.33
CA MET A 103 -8.69 -2.72 12.16
C MET A 103 -7.81 -2.50 10.93
N LEU A 104 -8.39 -2.08 9.80
CA LEU A 104 -7.62 -1.74 8.61
C LEU A 104 -6.61 -0.62 8.86
N ASN A 105 -7.03 0.47 9.49
CA ASN A 105 -6.15 1.58 9.85
C ASN A 105 -5.01 1.12 10.77
N THR A 106 -5.29 0.18 11.68
CA THR A 106 -4.26 -0.44 12.51
C THR A 106 -3.29 -1.29 11.69
N LEU A 107 -3.79 -2.08 10.74
CA LEU A 107 -2.95 -2.87 9.83
C LEU A 107 -2.07 -1.99 8.95
N ILE A 108 -2.63 -0.91 8.38
CA ILE A 108 -1.89 0.09 7.60
C ILE A 108 -0.82 0.75 8.47
N SER A 109 -1.18 1.16 9.69
CA SER A 109 -0.25 1.83 10.62
C SER A 109 0.88 0.91 11.08
N LYS A 110 0.61 -0.40 11.23
CA LYS A 110 1.61 -1.42 11.59
C LYS A 110 2.41 -1.92 10.39
N SER A 111 1.96 -1.64 9.16
CA SER A 111 2.68 -2.05 7.97
C SER A 111 3.99 -1.28 7.87
N ASN A 112 5.07 -1.98 7.48
CA ASN A 112 6.36 -1.34 7.22
C ASN A 112 6.30 -0.33 6.05
N GLY A 113 5.16 -0.21 5.35
CA GLY A 113 4.93 0.69 4.24
C GLY A 113 4.62 2.14 4.60
N LYS A 114 4.53 2.52 5.88
CA LYS A 114 4.24 3.92 6.27
C LYS A 114 5.39 4.87 5.91
N ILE A 115 5.30 5.53 4.77
CA ILE A 115 6.27 6.57 4.38
C ILE A 115 6.16 7.75 5.34
N SER A 116 7.29 8.20 5.88
CA SER A 116 7.37 9.41 6.71
C SER A 116 8.00 10.56 5.91
N GLU A 117 7.60 11.79 6.23
CA GLU A 117 8.19 12.99 5.63
C GLU A 117 9.69 13.02 5.97
N THR A 118 10.54 13.47 5.05
CA THR A 118 12.00 13.64 5.26
C THR A 118 12.80 12.34 5.45
N GLU A 119 12.17 11.17 5.33
CA GLU A 119 12.83 9.88 5.44
C GLU A 119 13.08 9.25 4.07
N PHE A 120 14.36 9.04 3.75
CA PHE A 120 14.77 8.16 2.66
C PHE A 120 15.11 6.79 3.23
N ARG A 121 14.50 5.76 2.67
CA ARG A 121 14.67 4.37 3.12
C ARG A 121 15.71 3.66 2.27
N PHE A 122 16.92 4.21 2.22
CA PHE A 122 18.01 3.67 1.40
C PHE A 122 18.32 2.21 1.75
N ASP A 123 18.33 1.86 3.04
CA ASP A 123 18.58 0.47 3.48
C ASP A 123 17.52 -0.51 2.96
N GLN A 124 16.25 -0.09 2.95
CA GLN A 124 15.15 -0.93 2.47
C GLN A 124 15.19 -1.07 0.94
N LEU A 125 15.60 0.00 0.26
CA LEU A 125 15.82 -0.01 -1.18
C LEU A 125 17.00 -0.91 -1.55
N GLN A 126 18.12 -0.83 -0.81
CA GLN A 126 19.27 -1.69 -1.01
C GLN A 126 18.91 -3.16 -0.77
N LYS A 127 18.23 -3.44 0.35
CA LYS A 127 17.72 -4.80 0.61
C LYS A 127 16.82 -5.30 -0.51
N HIS A 128 15.94 -4.45 -1.05
CA HIS A 128 15.10 -4.83 -2.18
C HIS A 128 15.93 -5.20 -3.42
N PHE A 129 17.04 -4.49 -3.68
CA PHE A 129 17.95 -4.79 -4.77
C PHE A 129 18.66 -6.13 -4.55
N ASP A 130 19.17 -6.35 -3.34
CA ASP A 130 19.86 -7.59 -2.96
C ASP A 130 18.93 -8.80 -3.06
N ASP A 131 17.71 -8.70 -2.51
CA ASP A 131 16.70 -9.77 -2.49
C ASP A 131 16.26 -10.18 -3.91
N HIS A 132 16.36 -9.29 -4.89
CA HIS A 132 15.91 -9.51 -6.26
C HIS A 132 17.07 -9.54 -7.28
N ASN A 133 18.33 -9.52 -6.82
CA ASN A 133 19.53 -9.49 -7.65
C ASN A 133 19.51 -8.38 -8.72
N LEU A 134 19.09 -7.18 -8.31
CA LEU A 134 18.97 -6.00 -9.15
C LEU A 134 20.23 -5.13 -9.01
N GLN A 135 20.67 -4.54 -10.11
CA GLN A 135 21.88 -3.69 -10.13
C GLN A 135 21.60 -2.24 -10.52
N TYR A 136 20.50 -2.01 -11.26
CA TYR A 136 20.18 -0.73 -11.88
C TYR A 136 18.77 -0.26 -11.53
N ALA A 137 18.61 1.05 -11.42
CA ALA A 137 17.31 1.71 -11.32
C ALA A 137 17.27 2.97 -12.18
N PHE A 138 16.07 3.34 -12.61
CA PHE A 138 15.76 4.71 -13.00
C PHE A 138 15.28 5.49 -11.78
N GLY A 139 15.90 6.63 -11.53
CA GLY A 139 15.46 7.63 -10.59
C GLY A 139 14.77 8.78 -11.32
N SER A 140 13.61 9.22 -10.87
CA SER A 140 13.04 10.49 -11.25
C SER A 140 12.79 11.36 -10.02
N LYS A 141 12.79 12.68 -10.25
CA LYS A 141 12.46 13.66 -9.23
C LYS A 141 11.46 14.65 -9.80
N ASP A 142 10.41 14.90 -9.05
CA ASP A 142 9.41 15.91 -9.36
C ASP A 142 9.13 16.77 -8.10
N ALA A 143 8.44 17.89 -8.26
CA ALA A 143 7.95 18.72 -7.17
C ALA A 143 6.52 19.19 -7.45
N THR A 144 5.60 18.84 -6.54
CA THR A 144 4.20 19.25 -6.61
C THR A 144 3.89 20.30 -5.56
N ARG A 145 2.98 21.23 -5.87
CA ARG A 145 2.47 22.21 -4.92
C ARG A 145 1.54 21.52 -3.91
N ILE A 146 1.69 21.83 -2.63
CA ILE A 146 0.86 21.28 -1.55
C ILE A 146 0.04 22.36 -0.85
N ILE A 147 -1.05 21.93 -0.21
CA ILE A 147 -1.77 22.76 0.75
C ILE A 147 -0.86 22.96 1.97
N LYS A 148 -0.51 24.21 2.25
CA LYS A 148 0.34 24.61 3.37
C LYS A 148 -0.30 24.26 4.71
N LYS A 149 0.02 23.08 5.25
CA LYS A 149 -0.51 22.59 6.53
C LYS A 149 0.63 22.09 7.40
N ILE A 150 0.65 22.57 8.64
CA ILE A 150 1.52 22.04 9.69
C ILE A 150 0.74 20.94 10.41
N LYS A 151 1.38 19.79 10.63
CA LYS A 151 0.81 18.70 11.43
C LYS A 151 1.79 18.34 12.54
N TYR A 152 1.25 18.10 13.72
CA TYR A 152 2.00 17.52 14.83
C TYR A 152 1.85 15.99 14.80
N ASP A 153 2.97 15.27 14.86
CA ASP A 153 3.00 13.82 15.09
C ASP A 153 3.32 13.56 16.56
N SER A 154 2.32 13.06 17.30
CA SER A 154 2.46 12.74 18.72
C SER A 154 3.34 11.53 18.98
N THR A 155 3.56 10.67 17.99
CA THR A 155 4.37 9.46 18.12
C THR A 155 5.84 9.80 18.25
N THR A 156 6.31 10.75 17.43
CA THR A 156 7.71 11.19 17.36
C THR A 156 7.95 12.51 18.09
N ASN A 157 6.86 13.20 18.49
CA ASN A 157 6.90 14.54 19.05
C ASN A 157 7.59 15.53 18.09
N THR A 158 7.07 15.58 16.86
CA THR A 158 7.63 16.37 15.74
C THR A 158 6.58 17.23 15.06
N LEU A 159 7.00 18.38 14.53
CA LEU A 159 6.20 19.16 13.58
C LEU A 159 6.61 18.84 12.15
N ASN A 160 5.62 18.55 11.33
CA ASN A 160 5.71 18.22 9.92
C ASN A 160 5.10 19.35 9.07
N GLY A 161 5.61 19.56 7.85
CA GLY A 161 5.13 20.63 6.95
C GLY A 161 6.00 21.89 6.90
N PHE A 162 7.17 21.89 7.55
CA PHE A 162 8.20 22.93 7.40
C PHE A 162 9.33 22.47 6.48
N PRO A 163 10.01 23.39 5.77
CA PRO A 163 11.18 23.05 4.99
C PRO A 163 12.28 22.57 5.93
N THR A 164 12.80 21.37 5.71
CA THR A 164 13.88 20.83 6.53
C THR A 164 15.25 21.16 5.93
N PRO A 165 16.26 21.41 6.79
CA PRO A 165 17.64 21.51 6.33
C PRO A 165 18.08 20.21 5.66
N LEU A 166 19.05 20.36 4.74
CA LEU A 166 19.62 19.25 3.99
C LEU A 166 21.04 18.97 4.50
N ASP A 167 21.37 17.70 4.67
CA ASP A 167 22.72 17.18 4.86
C ASP A 167 23.09 16.35 3.62
N CYS A 168 24.19 16.70 2.95
CA CYS A 168 24.58 16.13 1.65
C CYS A 168 23.44 16.03 0.60
N GLY A 169 22.50 16.99 0.62
CA GLY A 169 21.35 17.01 -0.30
C GLY A 169 20.15 16.16 0.13
N VAL A 170 20.25 15.45 1.26
CA VAL A 170 19.19 14.65 1.88
C VAL A 170 18.60 15.41 3.07
N PRO A 171 17.27 15.46 3.25
CA PRO A 171 16.65 16.06 4.42
C PRO A 171 17.10 15.40 5.72
N ILE A 172 17.30 16.22 6.75
CA ILE A 172 17.52 15.71 8.10
C ILE A 172 16.18 15.22 8.66
N LYS A 173 16.09 13.89 8.86
CA LYS A 173 14.92 13.23 9.42
C LYS A 173 14.57 13.82 10.80
N GLU A 174 13.29 14.08 11.03
CA GLU A 174 12.76 14.57 12.32
C GLU A 174 13.44 15.84 12.85
N TYR A 175 13.92 16.74 11.98
CA TYR A 175 14.64 17.96 12.39
C TYR A 175 13.88 18.81 13.43
N TYR A 176 12.56 18.92 13.28
CA TYR A 176 11.67 19.64 14.21
C TYR A 176 11.15 18.76 15.36
N ARG A 177 11.99 17.87 15.89
CA ARG A 177 11.71 17.08 17.09
C ARG A 177 12.10 17.84 18.34
N THR A 178 11.21 17.86 19.34
CA THR A 178 11.51 18.49 20.63
C THR A 178 10.56 17.99 21.71
N THR A 179 11.03 17.97 22.95
CA THR A 179 10.19 17.72 24.13
C THR A 179 9.61 19.01 24.75
N SER A 180 10.07 20.18 24.30
CA SER A 180 9.64 21.48 24.81
C SER A 180 8.54 22.10 23.95
N PHE A 181 7.42 22.46 24.59
CA PHE A 181 6.33 23.19 23.96
C PHE A 181 6.75 24.59 23.48
N ASP A 182 7.58 25.30 24.24
CA ASP A 182 8.04 26.64 23.86
C ASP A 182 8.84 26.60 22.55
N LYS A 183 9.64 25.55 22.37
CA LYS A 183 10.39 25.33 21.13
C LYS A 183 9.46 25.01 19.96
N LEU A 184 8.41 24.21 20.18
CA LEU A 184 7.37 23.95 19.15
C LEU A 184 6.69 25.25 18.74
N LYS A 185 6.29 26.06 19.72
CA LYS A 185 5.63 27.35 19.49
C LYS A 185 6.54 28.31 18.71
N LEU A 186 7.80 28.42 19.13
CA LEU A 186 8.80 29.24 18.43
C LEU A 186 8.93 28.83 16.96
N TRP A 187 9.03 27.53 16.67
CA TRP A 187 9.09 27.03 15.30
C TRP A 187 7.82 27.27 14.51
N PHE A 188 6.66 27.15 15.16
CA PHE A 188 5.37 27.42 14.53
C PHE A 188 5.23 28.88 14.10
N ASP A 189 5.69 29.81 14.93
CA ASP A 189 5.59 31.24 14.69
C ASP A 189 6.69 31.77 13.75
N SER A 190 7.87 31.14 13.76
CA SER A 190 9.07 31.68 13.07
C SER A 190 9.36 31.04 11.71
N ASN A 191 8.89 29.81 11.46
CA ASN A 191 9.20 29.10 10.21
C ASN A 191 8.10 29.24 9.16
N ASP A 192 8.52 29.44 7.92
CA ASP A 192 7.61 29.40 6.78
C ASP A 192 7.06 28.00 6.56
N LYS A 193 5.75 27.92 6.30
CA LYS A 193 5.12 26.68 5.84
C LYS A 193 5.60 26.34 4.44
N SER A 194 5.78 25.06 4.21
CA SER A 194 6.26 24.57 2.92
C SER A 194 5.20 24.64 1.83
N SER A 195 5.58 25.14 0.67
CA SER A 195 4.72 25.23 -0.52
C SER A 195 4.80 24.01 -1.42
N LEU A 196 5.94 23.31 -1.41
CA LEU A 196 6.21 22.24 -2.37
C LEU A 196 6.53 20.92 -1.65
N LEU A 197 6.12 19.85 -2.29
CA LEU A 197 6.46 18.47 -1.98
C LEU A 197 7.19 17.90 -3.19
N ASN A 198 8.48 17.74 -3.06
CA ASN A 198 9.29 16.90 -3.92
C ASN A 198 8.92 15.43 -3.74
N VAL A 199 8.79 14.77 -4.87
CA VAL A 199 8.61 13.34 -4.96
C VAL A 199 9.83 12.78 -5.65
N HIS A 200 10.48 11.80 -5.03
CA HIS A 200 11.51 11.01 -5.70
C HIS A 200 10.92 9.64 -6.01
N MET A 201 11.10 9.17 -7.24
CA MET A 201 10.71 7.83 -7.64
C MET A 201 11.91 7.04 -8.03
N ILE A 202 11.97 5.78 -7.60
CA ILE A 202 13.02 4.86 -8.00
C ILE A 202 12.35 3.61 -8.56
N GLN A 203 12.63 3.32 -9.83
CA GLN A 203 12.16 2.14 -10.54
C GLN A 203 13.34 1.20 -10.78
N PRO A 204 13.38 0.03 -10.12
CA PRO A 204 14.39 -0.98 -10.43
C PRO A 204 14.22 -1.52 -11.85
N VAL A 205 15.33 -1.86 -12.50
CA VAL A 205 15.36 -2.44 -13.85
C VAL A 205 15.82 -3.90 -13.75
N PRO A 206 15.09 -4.86 -14.33
CA PRO A 206 15.52 -6.26 -14.37
C PRO A 206 16.88 -6.39 -15.06
N SER A 207 17.81 -7.09 -14.42
CA SER A 207 19.13 -7.40 -14.96
C SER A 207 19.01 -8.46 -16.07
N THR A 208 18.88 -8.04 -17.33
CA THR A 208 19.04 -8.94 -18.49
C THR A 208 20.52 -8.99 -18.86
N ASN A 209 21.22 -10.01 -18.33
CA ASN A 209 22.67 -10.22 -18.43
C ASN A 209 23.52 -9.08 -17.84
N GLN A 210 24.44 -9.43 -16.94
CA GLN A 210 25.26 -8.53 -16.10
C GLN A 210 26.15 -7.50 -16.84
N ASN A 211 26.08 -7.44 -18.17
CA ASN A 211 26.98 -6.64 -19.02
C ASN A 211 26.25 -5.65 -19.96
N ILE A 212 24.92 -5.57 -19.91
CA ILE A 212 24.17 -4.65 -20.77
C ILE A 212 23.51 -3.61 -19.88
N ILE A 213 24.04 -2.38 -19.92
CA ILE A 213 23.35 -1.22 -19.36
C ILE A 213 22.01 -1.13 -20.11
N PRO A 214 20.86 -1.20 -19.43
CA PRO A 214 19.57 -1.03 -20.08
C PRO A 214 19.56 0.31 -20.81
N SER A 215 19.51 0.24 -22.13
CA SER A 215 19.34 1.42 -22.97
C SER A 215 17.98 2.05 -22.63
N PRO A 216 17.90 3.37 -22.41
CA PRO A 216 16.61 4.05 -22.18
C PRO A 216 15.64 3.92 -23.37
N PHE A 217 16.08 3.37 -24.52
CA PHE A 217 15.35 3.38 -25.78
C PHE A 217 14.43 2.17 -26.05
N TYR A 218 14.25 1.20 -25.13
CA TYR A 218 13.54 -0.05 -25.45
C TYR A 218 12.00 -0.06 -25.30
N TYR A 219 11.37 1.06 -24.95
CA TYR A 219 9.90 1.16 -24.86
C TYR A 219 9.35 2.26 -25.76
N GLN A 220 9.35 2.01 -27.08
CA GLN A 220 9.10 3.02 -28.12
C GLN A 220 7.61 3.24 -28.49
N HIS A 221 6.66 3.02 -27.57
CA HIS A 221 5.26 3.36 -27.82
C HIS A 221 4.58 3.87 -26.55
N ILE A 222 4.43 5.20 -26.44
CA ILE A 222 3.29 5.99 -25.91
C ILE A 222 3.80 7.38 -25.50
N GLU A 223 3.03 8.42 -25.84
CA GLU A 223 3.39 9.84 -25.91
C GLU A 223 3.93 10.51 -24.62
N LEU A 224 5.10 11.13 -24.80
CA LEU A 224 5.69 12.38 -24.26
C LEU A 224 5.09 13.05 -22.99
N ILE A 225 5.81 12.89 -21.87
CA ILE A 225 5.99 13.95 -20.85
C ILE A 225 7.48 14.02 -20.49
N THR A 226 8.08 15.21 -20.64
CA THR A 226 9.48 15.50 -20.30
C THR A 226 9.70 15.51 -18.78
N GLN A 227 10.35 14.46 -18.24
CA GLN A 227 10.92 14.45 -16.88
C GLN A 227 12.40 14.07 -16.93
N LEU A 228 13.21 14.78 -16.12
CA LEU A 228 14.64 14.47 -15.90
C LEU A 228 14.77 13.09 -15.25
N GLN A 229 15.24 12.13 -16.02
CA GLN A 229 15.64 10.82 -15.52
C GLN A 229 17.11 10.84 -15.11
N ARG A 230 17.42 10.17 -14.00
CA ARG A 230 18.79 9.84 -13.60
C ARG A 230 18.86 8.34 -13.47
N MET A 231 19.79 7.70 -14.16
CA MET A 231 20.05 6.29 -13.90
C MET A 231 20.85 6.22 -12.59
N ILE A 232 20.32 5.48 -11.63
CA ILE A 232 20.96 5.22 -10.34
C ILE A 232 21.53 3.80 -10.43
N TYR A 233 22.84 3.66 -10.20
CA TYR A 233 23.48 2.35 -10.13
C TYR A 233 24.10 2.13 -8.76
N TYR A 234 24.04 0.89 -8.30
CA TYR A 234 24.59 0.46 -7.02
C TYR A 234 25.85 -0.36 -7.29
N LYS A 235 26.95 0.01 -6.64
CA LYS A 235 28.21 -0.73 -6.71
C LYS A 235 28.93 -0.62 -5.37
N ASP A 236 29.43 -1.73 -4.84
CA ASP A 236 30.28 -1.76 -3.64
C ASP A 236 29.70 -1.02 -2.41
N GLY A 237 28.36 -1.03 -2.24
CA GLY A 237 27.68 -0.34 -1.14
C GLY A 237 27.45 1.17 -1.34
N GLY A 238 27.84 1.74 -2.49
CA GLY A 238 27.59 3.13 -2.85
C GLY A 238 26.42 3.32 -3.81
N ILE A 239 25.73 4.46 -3.70
CA ILE A 239 24.69 4.91 -4.64
C ILE A 239 25.31 5.94 -5.58
N TYR A 240 25.29 5.66 -6.87
CA TYR A 240 25.84 6.54 -7.89
C TYR A 240 24.75 6.95 -8.88
N SER A 241 24.78 8.20 -9.36
CA SER A 241 23.82 8.69 -10.36
C SER A 241 24.53 9.12 -11.64
N ILE A 242 24.06 8.64 -12.78
CA ILE A 242 24.42 9.12 -14.10
C ILE A 242 23.23 9.95 -14.63
N ASN A 243 23.48 11.18 -15.08
CA ASN A 243 22.47 11.95 -15.79
C ASN A 243 22.26 11.29 -17.16
N VAL A 244 21.07 10.72 -17.36
CA VAL A 244 20.68 10.11 -18.64
C VAL A 244 19.53 10.95 -19.18
N TYR A 245 19.71 11.60 -20.31
CA TYR A 245 18.65 12.41 -20.90
C TYR A 245 17.53 11.52 -21.45
N ASN A 246 16.30 11.81 -20.98
CA ASN A 246 14.96 11.46 -21.47
C ASN A 246 14.39 10.01 -21.36
N GLU A 247 13.12 10.01 -20.88
CA GLU A 247 11.96 9.08 -21.02
C GLU A 247 11.65 7.90 -20.05
N ILE A 248 10.66 8.18 -19.16
CA ILE A 248 9.54 7.39 -18.55
C ILE A 248 9.76 6.09 -17.70
N LEU A 249 9.14 6.03 -16.49
CA LEU A 249 8.18 5.02 -15.89
C LEU A 249 8.24 4.78 -14.34
N ARG A 250 7.27 3.97 -13.83
CA ARG A 250 6.64 3.78 -12.47
C ARG A 250 7.50 3.14 -11.34
N LEU A 251 7.22 3.24 -10.03
CA LEU A 251 6.70 4.28 -9.11
C LEU A 251 7.03 3.79 -7.68
N LEU A 252 7.98 4.44 -6.99
CA LEU A 252 8.28 4.18 -5.58
C LEU A 252 8.52 5.53 -4.91
N VAL A 253 7.45 6.08 -4.32
CA VAL A 253 7.35 7.50 -3.93
C VAL A 253 8.08 7.78 -2.62
N PHE A 254 9.07 8.67 -2.65
CA PHE A 254 9.64 9.32 -1.47
C PHE A 254 9.21 10.78 -1.40
N LEU A 255 8.76 11.22 -0.23
CA LEU A 255 8.18 12.55 0.01
C LEU A 255 9.20 13.48 0.67
N LEU A 256 9.59 14.56 -0.01
CA LEU A 256 10.55 15.55 0.47
C LEU A 256 9.97 16.96 0.31
N VAL A 257 9.95 17.78 1.34
CA VAL A 257 9.27 19.09 1.28
C VAL A 257 10.28 20.23 1.02
N ARG A 258 10.00 21.16 0.07
CA ARG A 258 10.85 22.34 -0.24
C ARG A 258 10.03 23.63 -0.33
N LYS A 259 10.73 24.77 -0.24
CA LYS A 259 10.18 26.14 -0.45
C LYS A 259 9.67 26.32 -1.88
#